data_AF-A8YVJ3-F1
#
_entry.id   AF-A8YVJ3-F1
#
_cell.length_a   1.000
_cell.length_b   1.000
_cell.length_c   1.000
_cell.angle_alpha   90.00
_cell.angle_beta   90.00
_cell.angle_gamma   90.00
#
_symmetry.space_group_name_H-M   'P 1'
#
loop_
_entity.id
_entity.type
_entity.pdbx_description
1 polymer ?
#
loop_
_entity_poly.entity_id
_entity_poly.type
_entity_poly.pdbx_seq_one_letter_code
_entity_poly.pdbx_strand_id
1 'polypeptide(L)'
;MVKYPSGSLAAFRKPINKKENEIRHTYTHRKGVNFSDRGMTLEQQINESNKYYLNEEIAVVHKKPTPIQIVKVDYPKRSKAVIREAYFRQASTTDYNGVYKGYYLDFEAKETRNKTNFPLKNFHEHQIFHLSACLKQKGFCFTIIRFASLERYFVTPASFVINAWREKDKSSMTLKEIEDNSYEIKSGFRPTLPYLKAVDNFIADREREL
;
A
#
# COMPACT_ATOMS: atom_id res chain seq x y z
N MET A 1 -9.88 -69.43 27.95
CA MET A 1 -9.45 -68.75 26.70
C MET A 1 -9.35 -67.26 27.02
N VAL A 2 -8.21 -66.64 26.70
CA VAL A 2 -7.64 -65.43 27.32
C VAL A 2 -8.53 -64.17 27.19
N LYS A 3 -8.78 -63.46 28.31
CA LYS A 3 -9.44 -62.14 28.39
C LYS A 3 -8.38 -61.01 28.38
N TYR A 4 -8.57 -59.99 27.54
CA TYR A 4 -7.67 -58.82 27.41
C TYR A 4 -8.10 -57.66 28.33
N PRO A 5 -7.17 -56.78 28.78
CA PRO A 5 -7.49 -55.71 29.72
C PRO A 5 -8.27 -54.56 29.06
N SER A 6 -9.43 -54.22 29.64
CA SER A 6 -10.20 -53.01 29.34
C SER A 6 -9.61 -51.82 30.10
N GLY A 7 -8.79 -51.00 29.43
CA GLY A 7 -8.03 -49.90 30.04
C GLY A 7 -8.82 -48.62 30.37
N SER A 8 -9.96 -48.73 31.08
CA SER A 8 -10.59 -47.54 31.67
C SER A 8 -9.94 -47.19 33.02
N LEU A 9 -9.01 -46.25 33.01
CA LEU A 9 -8.50 -45.60 34.22
C LEU A 9 -8.50 -44.09 34.04
N ALA A 10 -9.46 -43.43 34.73
CA ALA A 10 -9.32 -42.19 35.51
C ALA A 10 -10.61 -41.36 35.43
N ALA A 11 -11.53 -41.65 36.35
CA ALA A 11 -12.50 -40.67 36.80
C ALA A 11 -11.82 -39.77 37.84
N PHE A 12 -11.74 -38.46 37.61
CA PHE A 12 -11.81 -37.46 38.69
C PHE A 12 -12.35 -36.13 38.16
N ARG A 13 -13.51 -35.74 38.69
CA ARG A 13 -14.32 -34.54 38.41
C ARG A 13 -13.63 -33.24 38.85
N LYS A 14 -13.93 -32.15 38.13
CA LYS A 14 -14.47 -30.88 38.67
C LYS A 14 -15.27 -30.16 37.57
N PRO A 15 -16.53 -29.73 37.79
CA PRO A 15 -17.20 -28.81 36.88
C PRO A 15 -17.01 -27.37 37.37
N ILE A 16 -16.52 -26.47 36.52
CA ILE A 16 -16.56 -25.01 36.76
C ILE A 16 -17.00 -24.31 35.48
N ASN A 17 -18.18 -23.68 35.56
CA ASN A 17 -18.77 -22.77 34.58
C ASN A 17 -17.83 -21.64 34.17
N LYS A 18 -17.69 -21.38 32.85
CA LYS A 18 -17.77 -20.01 32.29
C LYS A 18 -17.80 -20.01 30.75
N LYS A 19 -19.02 -19.73 30.24
CA LYS A 19 -19.40 -19.06 28.98
C LYS A 19 -18.62 -19.43 27.70
N GLU A 20 -19.24 -20.28 26.90
CA GLU A 20 -19.02 -20.39 25.45
C GLU A 20 -19.44 -19.08 24.77
N ASN A 21 -18.49 -18.43 24.09
CA ASN A 21 -18.82 -17.49 23.02
C ASN A 21 -18.74 -18.27 21.70
N GLU A 22 -19.88 -18.83 21.26
CA GLU A 22 -20.05 -19.28 19.87
C GLU A 22 -20.04 -18.05 18.95
N ILE A 23 -18.89 -17.69 18.38
CA ILE A 23 -18.86 -16.75 17.26
C ILE A 23 -19.16 -17.55 15.99
N ARG A 24 -20.44 -17.65 15.63
CA ARG A 24 -20.88 -18.14 14.32
C ARG A 24 -20.58 -17.08 13.26
N HIS A 25 -19.39 -17.14 12.65
CA HIS A 25 -19.12 -16.40 11.43
C HIS A 25 -19.73 -17.12 10.22
N THR A 26 -21.03 -16.92 9.98
CA THR A 26 -21.61 -17.17 8.66
C THR A 26 -21.23 -16.01 7.74
N TYR A 27 -20.25 -16.22 6.87
CA TYR A 27 -19.93 -15.31 5.78
C TYR A 27 -21.06 -15.37 4.72
N THR A 28 -22.15 -14.65 4.95
CA THR A 28 -23.13 -14.40 3.88
C THR A 28 -22.55 -13.36 2.94
N HIS A 29 -22.08 -13.82 1.77
CA HIS A 29 -21.76 -12.98 0.61
C HIS A 29 -23.05 -12.30 0.11
N ARG A 30 -23.44 -11.18 0.72
CA ARG A 30 -24.39 -10.25 0.08
C ARG A 30 -23.57 -9.28 -0.77
N LYS A 31 -23.54 -9.55 -2.08
CA LYS A 31 -23.19 -8.55 -3.11
C LYS A 31 -24.25 -7.44 -3.08
N GLY A 32 -24.09 -6.50 -2.15
CA GLY A 32 -24.76 -5.20 -2.24
C GLY A 32 -23.95 -4.33 -3.20
N VAL A 33 -24.61 -3.81 -4.23
CA VAL A 33 -24.06 -2.79 -5.13
C VAL A 33 -23.79 -1.55 -4.27
N ASN A 34 -22.56 -1.41 -3.76
CA ASN A 34 -22.18 -0.27 -2.93
C ASN A 34 -21.51 0.78 -3.81
N PHE A 35 -21.97 2.03 -3.68
CA PHE A 35 -21.26 3.25 -4.07
C PHE A 35 -19.98 3.41 -3.23
N SER A 36 -19.08 2.42 -3.32
CA SER A 36 -18.02 2.11 -2.36
C SER A 36 -16.91 3.15 -2.26
N ASP A 37 -16.88 4.13 -3.17
CA ASP A 37 -15.74 5.02 -3.31
C ASP A 37 -15.78 6.24 -2.37
N ARG A 38 -16.94 6.57 -1.79
CA ARG A 38 -17.10 7.76 -0.92
C ARG A 38 -16.47 7.63 0.48
N GLY A 39 -15.64 6.62 0.71
CA GLY A 39 -14.95 6.40 1.97
C GLY A 39 -13.64 5.61 1.84
N MET A 40 -13.18 5.33 0.63
CA MET A 40 -11.93 4.60 0.45
C MET A 40 -10.73 5.49 0.76
N THR A 41 -9.76 4.90 1.45
CA THR A 41 -8.44 5.52 1.63
C THR A 41 -7.70 5.54 0.29
N LEU A 42 -6.75 6.47 0.12
CA LEU A 42 -5.90 6.49 -1.08
C LEU A 42 -5.20 5.14 -1.31
N GLU A 43 -4.72 4.51 -0.24
CA GLU A 43 -4.09 3.18 -0.28
C GLU A 43 -5.05 2.11 -0.83
N GLN A 44 -6.31 2.09 -0.41
CA GLN A 44 -7.31 1.15 -0.93
C GLN A 44 -7.55 1.37 -2.43
N GLN A 45 -7.69 2.61 -2.87
CA GLN A 45 -7.90 2.94 -4.28
C GLN A 45 -6.72 2.50 -5.16
N ILE A 46 -5.49 2.71 -4.68
CA ILE A 46 -4.27 2.25 -5.37
C ILE A 46 -4.23 0.72 -5.41
N ASN A 47 -4.47 0.05 -4.27
CA ASN A 47 -4.42 -1.41 -4.21
C ASN A 47 -5.47 -2.07 -5.13
N GLU A 48 -6.70 -1.55 -5.20
CA GLU A 48 -7.72 -2.04 -6.15
C GLU A 48 -7.32 -1.77 -7.61
N SER A 49 -6.71 -0.62 -7.89
CA SER A 49 -6.18 -0.32 -9.23
C SER A 49 -5.04 -1.25 -9.62
N ASN A 50 -4.13 -1.56 -8.70
CA ASN A 50 -3.02 -2.47 -8.93
C ASN A 50 -3.51 -3.91 -9.17
N LYS A 51 -4.53 -4.36 -8.45
CA LYS A 51 -5.20 -5.65 -8.71
C LYS A 51 -5.81 -5.67 -10.11
N TYR A 52 -6.49 -4.59 -10.51
CA TYR A 52 -7.03 -4.47 -11.86
C TYR A 52 -5.92 -4.55 -12.91
N TYR A 53 -4.84 -3.78 -12.76
CA TYR A 53 -3.72 -3.81 -13.70
C TYR A 53 -3.05 -5.17 -13.81
N LEU A 54 -2.95 -5.90 -12.70
CA LEU A 54 -2.40 -7.25 -12.68
C LEU A 54 -3.33 -8.25 -13.40
N ASN A 55 -4.63 -8.20 -13.12
CA ASN A 55 -5.62 -9.12 -13.68
C ASN A 55 -5.83 -8.93 -15.19
N GLU A 56 -5.73 -7.69 -15.67
CA GLU A 56 -5.85 -7.34 -17.09
C GLU A 56 -4.50 -7.37 -17.82
N GLU A 57 -3.44 -7.88 -17.18
CA GLU A 57 -2.08 -8.00 -17.75
C GLU A 57 -1.47 -6.66 -18.25
N ILE A 58 -1.88 -5.54 -17.64
CA ILE A 58 -1.42 -4.19 -18.01
C ILE A 58 -0.08 -3.86 -17.33
N ALA A 59 0.01 -4.11 -16.02
CA ALA A 59 1.20 -3.82 -15.22
C ALA A 59 1.26 -4.72 -13.99
N VAL A 60 2.48 -4.98 -13.51
CA VAL A 60 2.70 -5.76 -12.28
C VAL A 60 3.24 -4.81 -11.22
N VAL A 61 2.35 -4.28 -10.37
CA VAL A 61 2.67 -3.29 -9.33
C VAL A 61 2.12 -3.77 -8.00
N HIS A 62 2.93 -3.70 -6.95
CA HIS A 62 2.56 -4.16 -5.61
C HIS A 62 2.94 -3.15 -4.54
N LYS A 63 2.21 -3.21 -3.43
CA LYS A 63 2.59 -2.56 -2.17
C LYS A 63 3.60 -3.44 -1.44
N LYS A 64 4.71 -2.85 -1.01
CA LYS A 64 5.69 -3.50 -0.14
C LYS A 64 5.08 -3.73 1.24
N PRO A 65 5.27 -4.92 1.84
CA PRO A 65 4.75 -5.21 3.17
C PRO A 65 5.46 -4.36 4.23
N THR A 66 4.77 -4.09 5.34
CA THR A 66 5.36 -3.37 6.46
C THR A 66 6.57 -4.14 7.00
N PRO A 67 7.76 -3.51 7.08
CA PRO A 67 8.98 -4.20 7.48
C PRO A 67 8.92 -4.56 8.96
N ILE A 68 9.06 -5.86 9.24
CA ILE A 68 9.11 -6.42 10.60
C ILE A 68 10.38 -7.26 10.77
N GLN A 69 10.97 -7.21 11.96
CA GLN A 69 12.02 -8.09 12.41
C GLN A 69 11.41 -9.19 13.27
N ILE A 70 11.42 -10.41 12.77
CA ILE A 70 10.95 -11.58 13.51
C ILE A 70 12.07 -12.05 14.45
N VAL A 71 11.75 -12.21 15.74
CA VAL A 71 12.69 -12.67 16.77
C VAL A 71 12.38 -14.08 17.23
N LYS A 72 11.09 -14.40 17.43
CA LYS A 72 10.68 -15.73 17.88
C LYS A 72 9.49 -16.23 17.08
N VAL A 73 9.60 -17.47 16.60
CA VAL A 73 8.53 -18.19 15.90
C VAL A 73 8.34 -19.55 16.56
N ASP A 74 7.09 -19.87 16.90
CA ASP A 74 6.70 -21.18 17.36
C ASP A 74 6.05 -21.97 16.21
N TYR A 75 6.26 -23.29 16.21
CA TYR A 75 5.69 -24.21 15.22
C TYR A 75 4.82 -25.27 15.91
N PRO A 76 3.58 -24.94 16.36
CA PRO A 76 2.74 -25.87 17.10
C PRO A 76 2.26 -27.07 16.26
N LYS A 77 2.22 -26.93 14.92
CA LYS A 77 1.84 -27.99 13.97
C LYS A 77 2.60 -27.78 12.66
N ARG A 78 2.79 -28.83 11.84
CA ARG A 78 3.47 -28.75 10.54
C ARG A 78 2.88 -27.70 9.57
N SER A 79 1.60 -27.37 9.74
CA SER A 79 0.88 -26.40 8.90
C SER A 79 0.73 -25.00 9.51
N LYS A 80 1.36 -24.72 10.66
CA LYS A 80 1.20 -23.45 11.36
C LYS A 80 2.52 -22.97 11.94
N ALA A 81 2.94 -21.79 11.50
CA ALA A 81 3.97 -20.99 12.15
C ALA A 81 3.28 -19.81 12.84
N VAL A 82 3.68 -19.50 14.06
CA VAL A 82 3.16 -18.38 14.84
C VAL A 82 4.33 -17.50 15.25
N ILE A 83 4.38 -16.28 14.74
CA ILE A 83 5.32 -15.26 15.21
C ILE A 83 4.90 -14.90 16.64
N ARG A 84 5.78 -15.15 17.61
CA ARG A 84 5.58 -14.85 19.03
C ARG A 84 6.15 -13.50 19.41
N GLU A 85 7.25 -13.13 18.79
CA GLU A 85 7.94 -11.88 19.06
C GLU A 85 8.47 -11.31 17.75
N ALA A 86 8.11 -10.07 17.47
CA ALA A 86 8.63 -9.31 16.35
C ALA A 86 8.63 -7.82 16.70
N TYR A 87 9.58 -7.09 16.13
CA TYR A 87 9.71 -5.65 16.27
C TYR A 87 9.49 -5.00 14.91
N PHE A 88 8.79 -3.86 14.87
CA PHE A 88 8.72 -3.08 13.64
C PHE A 88 10.11 -2.54 13.29
N ARG A 89 10.45 -2.57 11.99
CA ARG A 89 11.63 -1.88 11.47
C ARG A 89 11.22 -0.60 10.79
N GLN A 90 12.14 0.37 10.77
CA GLN A 90 11.96 1.56 9.97
C GLN A 90 12.03 1.19 8.48
N ALA A 91 11.07 1.68 7.69
CA ALA A 91 11.13 1.54 6.24
C ALA A 91 12.34 2.30 5.68
N SER A 92 13.03 1.70 4.73
CA SER A 92 14.15 2.31 3.99
C SER A 92 13.77 2.69 2.56
N THR A 93 12.58 2.31 2.11
CA THR A 93 12.10 2.51 0.74
C THR A 93 10.69 3.07 0.74
N THR A 94 10.23 3.48 -0.44
CA THR A 94 8.83 3.80 -0.76
C THR A 94 7.91 2.59 -0.67
N ASP A 95 6.60 2.84 -0.58
CA ASP A 95 5.58 1.82 -0.39
C ASP A 95 5.26 0.98 -1.64
N TYR A 96 5.40 1.50 -2.87
CA TYR A 96 4.97 0.78 -4.07
C TYR A 96 6.08 0.66 -5.10
N ASN A 97 6.15 -0.49 -5.76
CA ASN A 97 7.01 -0.69 -6.92
C ASN A 97 6.44 -1.74 -7.87
N GLY A 98 7.02 -1.80 -9.07
CA GLY A 98 6.58 -2.76 -10.07
C GLY A 98 7.25 -2.58 -11.42
N VAL A 99 6.63 -3.20 -12.43
CA VAL A 99 7.05 -3.11 -13.83
C VAL A 99 5.87 -2.77 -14.72
N TYR A 100 6.11 -1.89 -15.68
CA TYR A 100 5.15 -1.49 -16.71
C TYR A 100 5.89 -1.24 -18.02
N LYS A 101 5.49 -1.91 -19.11
CA LYS A 101 6.15 -1.83 -20.43
C LYS A 101 7.68 -2.04 -20.37
N GLY A 102 8.14 -2.96 -19.50
CA GLY A 102 9.56 -3.25 -19.28
C GLY A 102 10.30 -2.23 -18.40
N TYR A 103 9.66 -1.13 -18.01
CA TYR A 103 10.26 -0.13 -17.14
C TYR A 103 9.97 -0.39 -15.66
N TYR A 104 10.98 -0.17 -14.82
CA TYR A 104 10.82 -0.17 -13.37
C TYR A 104 10.02 1.06 -12.92
N LEU A 105 8.97 0.82 -12.14
CA LEU A 105 8.16 1.84 -11.47
C LEU A 105 8.43 1.82 -9.97
N ASP A 106 8.53 3.00 -9.37
CA ASP A 106 8.66 3.16 -7.91
C ASP A 106 7.92 4.42 -7.47
N PHE A 107 7.02 4.31 -6.50
CA PHE A 107 6.27 5.47 -6.07
C PHE A 107 5.81 5.41 -4.62
N GLU A 108 5.52 6.60 -4.11
CA GLU A 108 4.96 6.83 -2.80
C GLU A 108 3.58 7.46 -2.92
N ALA A 109 2.67 7.18 -1.98
CA ALA A 109 1.32 7.72 -2.00
C ALA A 109 1.02 8.46 -0.71
N LYS A 110 0.61 9.72 -0.80
CA LYS A 110 0.29 10.55 0.37
C LYS A 110 -0.98 11.35 0.13
N GLU A 111 -1.71 11.60 1.20
CA GLU A 111 -2.91 12.41 1.17
C GLU A 111 -2.85 13.56 2.17
N THR A 112 -3.54 14.65 1.86
CA THR A 112 -3.71 15.81 2.74
C THR A 112 -5.17 16.22 2.78
N ARG A 113 -5.60 16.76 3.93
CA ARG A 113 -6.92 17.41 4.08
C ARG A 113 -6.85 18.92 3.84
N ASN A 114 -5.65 19.48 3.73
CA ASN A 114 -5.46 20.89 3.40
C ASN A 114 -6.01 21.15 1.99
N LYS A 115 -6.53 22.35 1.75
CA LYS A 115 -7.14 22.73 0.47
C LYS A 115 -6.19 23.48 -0.46
N THR A 116 -5.14 24.10 0.09
CA THR A 116 -4.28 25.05 -0.64
C THR A 116 -2.82 24.61 -0.74
N ASN A 117 -2.39 23.69 0.12
CA ASN A 117 -1.00 23.24 0.17
C ASN A 117 -0.90 21.77 0.59
N PHE A 118 0.21 21.15 0.21
CA PHE A 118 0.62 19.83 0.61
C PHE A 118 1.86 19.92 1.52
N PRO A 119 1.76 19.55 2.82
CA PRO A 119 2.89 19.57 3.73
C PRO A 119 4.00 18.58 3.33
N LEU A 120 5.24 19.06 3.15
CA LEU A 120 6.37 18.22 2.75
C LEU A 120 6.77 17.21 3.84
N LYS A 121 6.43 17.49 5.11
CA LYS A 121 6.62 16.56 6.24
C LYS A 121 5.93 15.20 6.09
N ASN A 122 4.97 15.09 5.16
CA ASN A 122 4.31 13.82 4.83
C ASN A 122 5.27 12.84 4.11
N PHE A 123 6.34 13.34 3.51
CA PHE A 123 7.42 12.54 2.95
C PHE A 123 8.57 12.46 3.94
N HIS A 124 8.97 11.23 4.26
CA HIS A 124 10.11 10.99 5.14
C HIS A 124 11.42 10.97 4.36
N GLU A 125 12.50 11.40 5.00
CA GLU A 125 13.83 11.52 4.41
C GLU A 125 14.29 10.25 3.66
N HIS A 126 14.10 9.06 4.25
CA HIS A 126 14.46 7.80 3.60
C HIS A 126 13.74 7.57 2.27
N GLN A 127 12.48 8.02 2.14
CA GLN A 127 11.70 7.91 0.90
C GLN A 127 12.29 8.80 -0.19
N ILE A 128 12.70 10.02 0.17
CA ILE A 128 13.32 10.99 -0.75
C ILE A 128 14.69 10.48 -1.23
N PHE A 129 15.51 9.92 -0.34
CA PHE A 129 16.78 9.32 -0.73
C PHE A 129 16.59 8.10 -1.63
N HIS A 130 15.64 7.22 -1.32
CA HIS A 130 15.32 6.07 -2.15
C HIS A 130 14.86 6.48 -3.55
N LEU A 131 13.89 7.40 -3.66
CA LEU A 131 13.44 7.94 -4.94
C LEU A 131 14.59 8.57 -5.73
N SER A 132 15.47 9.32 -5.05
CA SER A 132 16.66 9.91 -5.70
C SER A 132 17.63 8.85 -6.21
N ALA A 133 17.82 7.74 -5.50
CA ALA A 133 18.65 6.62 -5.95
C ALA A 133 18.02 5.87 -7.14
N CYS A 134 16.72 5.63 -7.12
CA CYS A 134 16.00 4.99 -8.24
C CYS A 134 16.01 5.86 -9.51
N LEU A 135 15.84 7.18 -9.38
CA LEU A 135 15.96 8.11 -10.51
C LEU A 135 17.35 8.07 -11.15
N LYS A 136 18.43 7.96 -10.34
CA LYS A 136 19.80 7.80 -10.87
C LYS A 136 19.96 6.52 -11.70
N GLN A 137 19.19 5.48 -11.42
CA GLN A 137 19.14 4.23 -12.18
C GLN A 137 18.10 4.26 -13.32
N LYS A 138 17.60 5.45 -13.69
CA LYS A 138 16.61 5.66 -14.76
C LYS A 138 15.26 4.96 -14.51
N GLY A 139 14.92 4.66 -13.26
CA GLY A 139 13.59 4.18 -12.88
C GLY A 139 12.54 5.30 -13.00
N PHE A 140 11.31 4.96 -13.38
CA PHE A 140 10.19 5.92 -13.36
C PHE A 140 9.68 6.08 -11.94
N CYS A 141 10.15 7.14 -11.30
CA CYS A 141 9.84 7.45 -9.93
C CYS A 141 8.83 8.59 -9.86
N PHE A 142 7.74 8.41 -9.13
CA PHE A 142 6.70 9.42 -8.98
C PHE A 142 6.06 9.36 -7.59
N THR A 143 5.14 10.27 -7.31
CA THR A 143 4.29 10.23 -6.14
C THR A 143 2.84 10.40 -6.54
N ILE A 144 1.93 9.79 -5.78
CA ILE A 144 0.49 10.03 -5.91
C ILE A 144 0.06 10.90 -4.73
N ILE A 145 -0.34 12.13 -5.03
CA ILE A 145 -0.76 13.12 -4.05
C ILE A 145 -2.27 13.30 -4.13
N ARG A 146 -2.98 13.04 -3.03
CA ARG A 146 -4.43 13.26 -2.92
C ARG A 146 -4.74 14.47 -2.04
N PHE A 147 -5.51 15.41 -2.57
CA PHE A 147 -6.18 16.46 -1.79
C PHE A 147 -7.57 15.96 -1.40
N ALA A 148 -7.67 15.27 -0.25
CA ALA A 148 -8.88 14.54 0.15
C ALA A 148 -10.11 15.45 0.25
N SER A 149 -9.96 16.67 0.78
CA SER A 149 -11.04 17.65 0.90
C SER A 149 -11.52 18.22 -0.44
N LEU A 150 -10.75 18.05 -1.51
CA LEU A 150 -11.09 18.51 -2.86
C LEU A 150 -11.45 17.34 -3.79
N GLU A 151 -11.25 16.09 -3.34
CA GLU A 151 -11.38 14.88 -4.17
C GLU A 151 -10.50 14.91 -5.43
N ARG A 152 -9.31 15.52 -5.33
CA ARG A 152 -8.35 15.65 -6.44
C ARG A 152 -7.13 14.78 -6.23
N TYR A 153 -6.62 14.22 -7.31
CA TYR A 153 -5.52 13.26 -7.32
C TYR A 153 -4.49 13.69 -8.36
N PHE A 154 -3.22 13.76 -7.97
CA PHE A 154 -2.13 14.19 -8.83
C PHE A 154 -1.06 13.11 -8.87
N VAL A 155 -0.59 12.81 -10.08
CA VAL A 155 0.60 11.98 -10.30
C VAL A 155 1.75 12.94 -10.57
N THR A 156 2.64 13.05 -9.59
CA THR A 156 3.68 14.07 -9.55
C THR A 156 5.05 13.42 -9.77
N PRO A 157 5.88 13.88 -10.71
CA PRO A 157 7.25 13.41 -10.88
C PRO A 157 8.04 13.46 -9.57
N ALA A 158 8.80 12.41 -9.25
CA ALA A 158 9.57 12.39 -8.01
C ALA A 158 10.67 13.46 -7.99
N SER A 159 11.21 13.85 -9.15
CA SER A 159 12.20 14.92 -9.28
C SER A 159 11.68 16.25 -8.69
N PHE A 160 10.44 16.61 -9.00
CA PHE A 160 9.80 17.82 -8.48
C PHE A 160 9.64 17.76 -6.96
N VAL A 161 9.15 16.64 -6.42
CA VAL A 161 8.99 16.45 -4.97
C VAL A 161 10.33 16.47 -4.24
N ILE A 162 11.35 15.83 -4.79
CA ILE A 162 12.72 15.81 -4.23
C ILE A 162 13.30 17.23 -4.18
N ASN A 163 13.13 18.00 -5.24
CA ASN A 163 13.62 19.38 -5.30
C ASN A 163 12.93 20.26 -4.25
N ALA A 164 11.60 20.18 -4.16
CA ALA A 164 10.84 20.91 -3.15
C ALA A 164 11.19 20.49 -1.71
N TRP A 165 11.44 19.21 -1.46
CA TRP A 165 11.80 18.70 -0.13
C TRP A 165 13.20 19.13 0.32
N ARG A 166 14.14 19.33 -0.61
CA ARG A 166 15.52 19.75 -0.32
C ARG A 166 15.68 21.26 -0.11
N GLU A 167 14.67 22.04 -0.48
CA GLU A 167 14.68 23.49 -0.32
C GLU A 167 14.50 23.87 1.15
N LYS A 168 15.52 24.51 1.75
CA LYS A 168 15.60 24.74 3.21
C LYS A 168 14.41 25.49 3.80
N ASP A 169 13.88 26.46 3.06
CA ASP A 169 12.81 27.36 3.55
C ASP A 169 11.42 26.90 3.12
N LYS A 170 11.32 25.74 2.46
CA LYS A 170 10.06 25.21 1.94
C LYS A 170 9.50 24.11 2.83
N SER A 171 8.38 24.40 3.47
CA SER A 171 7.65 23.44 4.33
C SER A 171 6.48 22.76 3.64
N SER A 172 6.06 23.27 2.48
CA SER A 172 4.92 22.74 1.72
C SER A 172 5.02 23.10 0.23
N MET A 173 4.30 22.37 -0.60
CA MET A 173 4.04 22.70 -2.01
C MET A 173 2.61 23.23 -2.12
N THR A 174 2.40 24.36 -2.78
CA THR A 174 1.05 24.88 -3.03
C THR A 174 0.31 23.97 -4.01
N LEU A 175 -1.03 24.01 -3.97
CA LEU A 175 -1.87 23.29 -4.91
C LEU A 175 -1.54 23.70 -6.36
N LYS A 176 -1.34 25.00 -6.60
CA LYS A 176 -0.96 25.53 -7.92
C LYS A 176 0.36 24.94 -8.42
N GLU A 177 1.38 24.90 -7.56
CA GLU A 177 2.66 24.28 -7.94
C GLU A 177 2.51 22.81 -8.30
N ILE A 178 1.65 22.07 -7.59
CA ILE A 178 1.38 20.66 -7.90
C ILE A 178 0.62 20.54 -9.23
N GLU A 179 -0.39 21.38 -9.47
CA GLU A 179 -1.14 21.44 -10.74
C GLU A 179 -0.22 21.71 -11.93
N ASP A 180 0.69 22.68 -11.79
CA ASP A 180 1.60 23.10 -12.86
C ASP A 180 2.66 22.03 -13.19
N ASN A 181 2.96 21.11 -12.27
CA ASN A 181 4.05 20.13 -12.39
C ASN A 181 3.60 18.66 -12.36
N SER A 182 2.30 18.38 -12.38
CA SER A 182 1.75 17.02 -12.24
C SER A 182 0.66 16.74 -13.26
N TYR A 183 0.37 15.45 -13.48
CA TYR A 183 -0.83 15.04 -14.19
C TYR A 183 -1.98 14.82 -13.20
N GLU A 184 -3.05 15.59 -13.33
CA GLU A 184 -4.29 15.36 -12.58
C GLU A 184 -5.03 14.14 -13.13
N ILE A 185 -5.46 13.25 -12.24
CA ILE A 185 -6.25 12.06 -12.59
C ILE A 185 -7.58 12.06 -11.84
N LYS A 186 -8.60 11.47 -12.46
CA LYS A 186 -9.93 11.30 -11.86
C LYS A 186 -10.10 9.87 -11.41
N SER A 187 -10.72 9.68 -10.25
CA SER A 187 -11.14 8.35 -9.81
C SER A 187 -12.16 7.77 -10.79
N GLY A 188 -11.98 6.50 -11.16
CA GLY A 188 -12.86 5.73 -12.04
C GLY A 188 -13.34 4.46 -11.36
N PHE A 189 -13.86 3.52 -12.14
CA PHE A 189 -14.27 2.20 -11.64
C PHE A 189 -13.25 1.11 -11.96
N ARG A 190 -12.68 1.14 -13.17
CA ARG A 190 -11.77 0.12 -13.70
C ARG A 190 -10.74 0.77 -14.63
N PRO A 191 -9.54 1.13 -14.12
CA PRO A 191 -9.12 1.07 -12.72
C PRO A 191 -9.78 2.16 -11.84
N THR A 192 -9.75 1.98 -10.51
CA THR A 192 -10.23 2.99 -9.54
C THR A 192 -9.43 4.28 -9.60
N LEU A 193 -8.12 4.18 -9.82
CA LEU A 193 -7.20 5.31 -9.90
C LEU A 193 -6.26 5.09 -11.11
N PRO A 194 -6.56 5.70 -12.27
CA PRO A 194 -5.88 5.41 -13.55
C PRO A 194 -4.50 6.09 -13.68
N TYR A 195 -3.60 5.88 -12.72
CA TYR A 195 -2.31 6.58 -12.67
C TYR A 195 -1.35 6.19 -13.81
N LEU A 196 -1.49 5.00 -14.42
CA LEU A 196 -0.61 4.58 -15.53
C LEU A 196 -0.72 5.50 -16.76
N LYS A 197 -1.84 6.21 -16.94
CA LYS A 197 -1.97 7.21 -18.02
C LYS A 197 -0.98 8.36 -17.86
N ALA A 198 -0.74 8.78 -16.62
CA ALA A 198 0.29 9.79 -16.33
C ALA A 198 1.70 9.22 -16.51
N VAL A 199 1.90 7.94 -16.19
CA VAL A 199 3.18 7.24 -16.43
C VAL A 199 3.49 7.15 -17.92
N ASP A 200 2.49 6.90 -18.78
CA ASP A 200 2.67 6.94 -20.24
C ASP A 200 3.17 8.32 -20.72
N ASN A 201 2.65 9.41 -20.14
CA ASN A 201 3.16 10.75 -20.46
C ASN A 201 4.61 10.93 -19.99
N PHE A 202 4.96 10.48 -18.77
CA PHE A 202 6.36 10.53 -18.31
C PHE A 202 7.31 9.74 -19.21
N ILE A 203 6.86 8.59 -19.72
CA ILE A 203 7.62 7.78 -20.68
C ILE A 203 7.84 8.59 -21.97
N ALA A 204 6.77 9.17 -22.53
CA ALA A 204 6.85 9.96 -23.75
C ALA A 204 7.66 11.26 -23.59
N ASP A 205 7.66 11.90 -22.42
CA ASP A 205 8.52 13.04 -22.10
C ASP A 205 10.00 12.62 -22.14
N ARG A 206 10.35 11.51 -21.49
CA ARG A 206 11.73 11.01 -21.45
C ARG A 206 12.24 10.54 -22.81
N GLU A 207 11.38 9.91 -23.62
CA GLU A 207 11.74 9.47 -24.98
C GLU A 207 11.99 10.64 -25.94
N ARG A 208 11.46 11.84 -25.66
CA ARG A 208 11.76 13.07 -26.43
C ARG A 208 13.07 13.73 -26.05
N GLU A 209 13.63 13.43 -24.88
CA GLU A 209 14.91 13.97 -24.40
C GLU A 209 16.13 13.14 -24.85
N LEU A 210 15.90 11.97 -25.44
CA LEU A 210 16.92 11.05 -25.97
C LEU A 210 17.10 11.20 -27.48
#